data_AF-A0A450YNL4-F1
#
_entry.id   AF-A0A450YNL4-F1
#
_cell.length_a   1.000
_cell.length_b   1.000
_cell.length_c   1.000
_cell.angle_alpha   90.00
_cell.angle_beta   90.00
_cell.angle_gamma   90.00
#
_symmetry.space_group_name_H-M   'P 1'
#
loop_
_entity.id
_entity.type
_entity.pdbx_description
1 polymer ?
#
loop_
_entity_poly.entity_id
_entity_poly.type
_entity_poly.pdbx_seq_one_letter_code
_entity_poly.pdbx_strand_id
1 'polypeptide(L)'
;MRWISTPDSVEKNEPTALALLETLLAVAAYWGVAWAFDTHLHLLASISLAPWLLLRSKESTERGVRWFVAHWTDETEITPKDTPWRFWGIALSSALITGVSTYWLADTFLLGHTGWALFARSPGLGLLAGMIAFMVAGAGAVAVAVAGAGAGAVAVAGAVAVAGAGAGAVAVAGAVAVAGAVAGAVAVAGAVAVAGAGTWVLALPFLLAFGAGVWLRSLGVRVLATLRHPWRGFQALPENWRRILLALDSHHAPELAPGLSTRIEALSLPGIVEKIRVGDWGDRLIGIFIIPIWFLPGLLYRWSLKSTCWLYLPLIYLGGGLRWRPHSDKEKGLLVSSLYGGRVERLRRWLAMGVATSLVITTAIGHPALQSAMRESLSQFPLVLRSFLWVSDLLTEQAASLAHLWRFNGLDLAPWQWLNCLGAAITAALFFYSDRVERTWRLAKEETPRAAPAKIHVARLLGLTRLRNLCAILYVPLAFGYAVLALDGFDPARL
;
A
#
# COMPACT_ATOMS: atom_id res chain seq x y z
N MET A 1 -11.49 -12.08 -20.40
CA MET A 1 -10.54 -11.39 -19.51
C MET A 1 -9.79 -10.38 -20.38
N ARG A 2 -9.69 -9.11 -19.98
CA ARG A 2 -9.04 -8.06 -20.80
C ARG A 2 -7.53 -8.09 -20.62
N TRP A 3 -6.76 -7.59 -21.58
CA TRP A 3 -5.30 -7.48 -21.45
C TRP A 3 -4.89 -6.31 -20.55
N ILE A 4 -5.46 -5.12 -20.79
CA ILE A 4 -5.15 -3.85 -20.10
C ILE A 4 -6.44 -3.25 -19.53
N SER A 5 -6.32 -2.51 -18.43
CA SER A 5 -7.42 -1.79 -17.78
C SER A 5 -7.82 -0.52 -18.54
N THR A 6 -9.12 -0.25 -18.58
CA THR A 6 -9.70 1.05 -18.98
C THR A 6 -10.48 1.64 -17.82
N PRO A 7 -10.75 2.96 -17.76
CA PRO A 7 -11.54 3.56 -16.68
C PRO A 7 -12.86 2.82 -16.40
N ASP A 8 -13.61 2.49 -17.47
CA ASP A 8 -14.86 1.72 -17.38
C ASP A 8 -14.65 0.29 -16.83
N SER A 9 -13.56 -0.37 -17.23
CA SER A 9 -13.21 -1.72 -16.76
C SER A 9 -12.89 -1.70 -15.26
N VAL A 10 -12.18 -0.66 -14.82
CA VAL A 10 -11.81 -0.45 -13.42
C VAL A 10 -13.04 -0.09 -12.58
N GLU A 11 -14.00 0.67 -13.12
CA GLU A 11 -15.28 0.95 -12.47
C GLU A 11 -16.15 -0.31 -12.31
N LYS A 12 -16.17 -1.18 -13.33
CA LYS A 12 -16.91 -2.46 -13.33
C LYS A 12 -16.19 -3.60 -12.57
N ASN A 13 -14.99 -3.36 -12.03
CA ASN A 13 -14.15 -4.38 -11.38
C ASN A 13 -13.89 -5.62 -12.27
N GLU A 14 -13.72 -5.39 -13.58
CA GLU A 14 -13.39 -6.42 -14.56
C GLU A 14 -11.91 -6.82 -14.44
N PRO A 15 -11.58 -8.13 -14.36
CA PRO A 15 -10.21 -8.58 -14.22
C PRO A 15 -9.39 -8.36 -15.50
N THR A 16 -8.14 -7.88 -15.34
CA THR A 16 -7.17 -7.67 -16.42
C THR A 16 -5.94 -8.55 -16.25
N ALA A 17 -5.38 -9.01 -17.36
CA ALA A 17 -4.21 -9.89 -17.37
C ALA A 17 -2.97 -9.18 -16.82
N LEU A 18 -2.80 -7.89 -17.17
CA LEU A 18 -1.71 -7.07 -16.66
C LEU A 18 -1.78 -6.89 -15.14
N ALA A 19 -2.98 -6.64 -14.57
CA ALA A 19 -3.11 -6.49 -13.12
C ALA A 19 -2.73 -7.78 -12.37
N LEU A 20 -3.11 -8.95 -12.89
CA LEU A 20 -2.70 -10.25 -12.35
C LEU A 20 -1.18 -10.47 -12.44
N LEU A 21 -0.58 -10.17 -13.59
CA LEU A 21 0.86 -10.30 -13.78
C LEU A 21 1.62 -9.40 -12.80
N GLU A 22 1.22 -8.14 -12.67
CA GLU A 22 1.78 -7.21 -11.68
C GLU A 22 1.62 -7.71 -10.25
N THR A 23 0.50 -8.37 -9.92
CA THR A 23 0.32 -8.95 -8.59
C THR A 23 1.33 -10.07 -8.34
N LEU A 24 1.54 -10.97 -9.30
CA LEU A 24 2.56 -12.03 -9.17
C LEU A 24 3.98 -11.46 -9.07
N LEU A 25 4.31 -10.46 -9.91
CA LEU A 25 5.60 -9.78 -9.87
C LEU A 25 5.82 -9.04 -8.55
N ALA A 26 4.79 -8.37 -8.01
CA ALA A 26 4.87 -7.68 -6.73
C ALA A 26 5.13 -8.65 -5.57
N VAL A 27 4.46 -9.82 -5.55
CA VAL A 27 4.73 -10.87 -4.56
C VAL A 27 6.18 -11.36 -4.67
N ALA A 28 6.62 -11.72 -5.88
CA ALA A 28 7.98 -12.20 -6.11
C ALA A 28 9.04 -11.17 -5.73
N ALA A 29 8.84 -9.89 -6.09
CA ALA A 29 9.76 -8.81 -5.78
C ALA A 29 9.85 -8.56 -4.26
N TYR A 30 8.72 -8.52 -3.55
CA TYR A 30 8.74 -8.27 -2.10
C TYR A 30 9.37 -9.43 -1.31
N TRP A 31 9.10 -10.68 -1.70
CA TRP A 31 9.78 -11.83 -1.12
C TRP A 31 11.26 -11.88 -1.51
N GLY A 32 11.60 -11.49 -2.74
CA GLY A 32 12.99 -11.37 -3.20
C GLY A 32 13.79 -10.35 -2.38
N VAL A 33 13.20 -9.19 -2.06
CA VAL A 33 13.80 -8.20 -1.15
C VAL A 33 13.93 -8.78 0.26
N ALA A 34 12.93 -9.50 0.76
CA ALA A 34 13.00 -10.10 2.08
C ALA A 34 14.13 -11.12 2.20
N TRP A 35 14.30 -11.96 1.17
CA TRP A 35 15.41 -12.90 1.09
C TRP A 35 16.76 -12.18 0.93
N ALA A 36 16.88 -11.26 -0.03
CA ALA A 36 18.15 -10.62 -0.35
C ALA A 36 18.74 -9.79 0.80
N PHE A 37 17.88 -9.17 1.61
CA PHE A 37 18.30 -8.31 2.71
C PHE A 37 18.11 -8.93 4.10
N ASP A 38 17.58 -10.15 4.18
CA ASP A 38 17.20 -10.81 5.44
C ASP A 38 16.33 -9.94 6.36
N THR A 39 15.51 -9.06 5.76
CA THR A 39 14.60 -8.18 6.49
C THR A 39 13.16 -8.43 6.06
N HIS A 40 12.29 -8.67 7.03
CA HIS A 40 10.86 -8.89 6.79
C HIS A 40 10.03 -7.64 7.11
N LEU A 41 10.68 -6.54 7.50
CA LEU A 41 10.02 -5.32 7.99
C LEU A 41 9.12 -4.69 6.94
N HIS A 42 9.52 -4.65 5.67
CA HIS A 42 8.68 -4.09 4.59
C HIS A 42 7.45 -4.95 4.32
N LEU A 43 7.56 -6.29 4.40
CA LEU A 43 6.42 -7.20 4.30
C LEU A 43 5.46 -7.02 5.48
N LEU A 44 5.98 -6.98 6.71
CA LEU A 44 5.18 -6.77 7.91
C LEU A 44 4.48 -5.40 7.93
N ALA A 45 5.20 -4.34 7.54
CA ALA A 45 4.63 -3.00 7.41
C ALA A 45 3.53 -2.98 6.35
N SER A 46 3.76 -3.61 5.20
CA SER A 46 2.78 -3.72 4.13
C SER A 46 1.52 -4.47 4.59
N ILE A 47 1.70 -5.63 5.22
CA ILE A 47 0.60 -6.44 5.79
C ILE A 47 -0.19 -5.63 6.80
N SER A 48 0.48 -4.91 7.70
CA SER A 48 -0.18 -4.15 8.78
C SER A 48 -0.93 -2.93 8.25
N LEU A 49 -0.38 -2.23 7.27
CA LEU A 49 -0.95 -1.02 6.71
C LEU A 49 -2.05 -1.30 5.66
N ALA A 50 -2.00 -2.44 4.99
CA ALA A 50 -2.93 -2.77 3.90
C ALA A 50 -4.41 -2.64 4.30
N PRO A 51 -4.91 -3.21 5.42
CA PRO A 51 -6.31 -3.07 5.82
C PRO A 51 -6.72 -1.61 5.96
N TRP A 52 -5.95 -0.82 6.69
CA TRP A 52 -6.23 0.59 6.96
C TRP A 52 -6.40 1.40 5.67
N LEU A 53 -5.57 1.12 4.68
CA LEU A 53 -5.57 1.85 3.42
C LEU A 53 -6.65 1.33 2.44
N LEU A 54 -7.13 0.10 2.65
CA LEU A 54 -8.27 -0.50 1.94
C LEU A 54 -9.63 -0.13 2.55
N LEU A 55 -9.68 0.44 3.76
CA LEU A 55 -10.90 0.90 4.45
C LEU A 55 -11.54 2.14 3.81
N ARG A 56 -11.40 2.34 2.50
CA ARG A 56 -12.02 3.47 1.79
C ARG A 56 -13.46 3.13 1.37
N SER A 57 -14.44 3.89 1.84
CA SER A 57 -15.79 3.87 1.27
C SER A 57 -15.92 4.92 0.16
N LYS A 58 -16.97 4.86 -0.66
CA LYS A 58 -17.26 5.91 -1.66
C LYS A 58 -17.44 7.26 -0.97
N GLU A 59 -18.12 7.27 0.17
CA GLU A 59 -18.39 8.47 0.97
C GLU A 59 -17.13 9.03 1.64
N SER A 60 -16.24 8.16 2.14
CA SER A 60 -14.92 8.60 2.62
C SER A 60 -14.12 9.23 1.49
N THR A 61 -14.12 8.61 0.31
CA THR A 61 -13.38 9.09 -0.87
C THR A 61 -13.89 10.46 -1.32
N GLU A 62 -15.21 10.60 -1.52
CA GLU A 62 -15.83 11.88 -1.90
C GLU A 62 -15.62 12.97 -0.86
N ARG A 63 -15.66 12.62 0.44
CA ARG A 63 -15.38 13.56 1.52
C ARG A 63 -13.92 13.99 1.53
N GLY A 64 -12.99 13.05 1.35
CA GLY A 64 -11.57 13.32 1.24
C GLY A 64 -11.27 14.24 0.06
N VAL A 65 -11.83 13.96 -1.12
CA VAL A 65 -11.71 14.84 -2.29
C VAL A 65 -12.27 16.22 -1.99
N ARG A 66 -13.47 16.33 -1.40
CA ARG A 66 -14.05 17.64 -1.02
C ARG A 66 -13.15 18.42 -0.07
N TRP A 67 -12.58 17.79 0.95
CA TRP A 67 -11.68 18.47 1.90
C TRP A 67 -10.36 18.89 1.25
N PHE A 68 -9.83 18.05 0.38
CA PHE A 68 -8.59 18.37 -0.34
C PHE A 68 -8.82 19.50 -1.34
N VAL A 69 -9.89 19.44 -2.13
CA VAL A 69 -10.28 20.50 -3.07
C VAL A 69 -10.56 21.79 -2.32
N ALA A 70 -11.38 21.74 -1.26
CA ALA A 70 -11.64 22.90 -0.42
C ALA A 70 -10.35 23.51 0.11
N HIS A 71 -9.38 22.72 0.55
CA HIS A 71 -8.08 23.25 0.98
C HIS A 71 -7.26 23.86 -0.16
N TRP A 72 -7.35 23.29 -1.36
CA TRP A 72 -6.63 23.79 -2.54
C TRP A 72 -7.25 25.06 -3.12
N THR A 73 -8.57 25.20 -3.03
CA THR A 73 -9.34 26.35 -3.54
C THR A 73 -9.67 27.38 -2.47
N ASP A 74 -9.62 27.03 -1.19
CA ASP A 74 -9.76 27.99 -0.09
C ASP A 74 -8.58 28.95 -0.19
N GLU A 75 -8.87 30.13 -0.72
CA GLU A 75 -8.11 31.34 -0.48
C GLU A 75 -8.38 31.89 0.93
N THR A 76 -8.89 31.07 1.87
CA THR A 76 -9.02 31.50 3.27
C THR A 76 -7.62 31.70 3.82
N GLU A 77 -7.19 32.94 3.84
CA GLU A 77 -5.94 33.36 4.43
C GLU A 77 -5.92 32.86 5.87
N ILE A 78 -4.98 31.97 6.19
CA ILE A 78 -4.83 31.43 7.56
C ILE A 78 -4.14 32.53 8.37
N THR A 79 -4.93 33.49 8.84
CA THR A 79 -4.41 34.58 9.66
C THR A 79 -4.49 34.21 11.15
N PRO A 80 -3.57 34.73 11.97
CA PRO A 80 -3.65 34.58 13.44
C PRO A 80 -4.94 35.17 14.02
N LYS A 81 -5.61 36.08 13.30
CA LYS A 81 -6.80 36.80 13.75
C LYS A 81 -8.10 36.07 13.41
N ASP A 82 -8.22 35.57 12.18
CA ASP A 82 -9.47 34.99 11.69
C ASP A 82 -9.61 33.51 12.04
N THR A 83 -8.49 32.78 12.08
CA THR A 83 -8.48 31.34 12.40
C THR A 83 -7.36 30.96 13.38
N PRO A 84 -7.32 31.55 14.59
CA PRO A 84 -6.20 31.42 15.53
C PRO A 84 -5.85 29.96 15.85
N TRP A 85 -6.84 29.08 16.02
CA TRP A 85 -6.59 27.66 16.33
C TRP A 85 -5.95 26.91 15.17
N ARG A 86 -6.32 27.23 13.92
CA ARG A 86 -5.71 26.61 12.73
C ARG A 86 -4.30 27.13 12.54
N PHE A 87 -4.11 28.45 12.68
CA PHE A 87 -2.81 29.09 12.58
C PHE A 87 -1.83 28.52 13.62
N TRP A 88 -2.17 28.59 14.90
CA TRP A 88 -1.31 28.10 15.97
C TRP A 88 -1.14 26.58 15.96
N GLY A 89 -2.18 25.82 15.57
CA GLY A 89 -2.06 24.38 15.37
C GLY A 89 -1.02 24.04 14.30
N ILE A 90 -1.06 24.71 13.14
CA ILE A 90 -0.08 24.55 12.07
C ILE A 90 1.30 25.01 12.54
N ALA A 91 1.42 26.20 13.12
CA ALA A 91 2.69 26.75 13.58
C ALA A 91 3.36 25.86 14.63
N LEU A 92 2.63 25.40 15.65
CA LEU A 92 3.14 24.52 16.70
C LEU A 92 3.52 23.14 16.14
N SER A 93 2.69 22.56 15.27
CA SER A 93 3.02 21.27 14.65
C SER A 93 4.26 21.37 13.77
N SER A 94 4.40 22.45 12.99
CA SER A 94 5.56 22.71 12.15
C SER A 94 6.82 22.95 12.99
N ALA A 95 6.71 23.71 14.08
CA ALA A 95 7.80 23.92 15.03
C ALA A 95 8.24 22.61 15.70
N LEU A 96 7.30 21.75 16.09
CA LEU A 96 7.59 20.44 16.69
C LEU A 96 8.29 19.52 15.68
N ILE A 97 7.75 19.38 14.47
CA ILE A 97 8.34 18.54 13.41
C ILE A 97 9.74 19.05 13.06
N THR A 98 9.90 20.36 12.93
CA THR A 98 11.19 20.98 12.65
C THR A 98 12.17 20.72 13.79
N GLY A 99 11.77 20.94 15.05
CA GLY A 99 12.61 20.68 16.22
C GLY A 99 13.06 19.23 16.32
N VAL A 100 12.16 18.26 16.12
CA VAL A 100 12.49 16.83 16.12
C VAL A 100 13.44 16.49 14.96
N SER A 101 13.16 16.99 13.76
CA SER A 101 13.98 16.72 12.58
C SER A 101 15.39 17.32 12.73
N THR A 102 15.47 18.56 13.22
CA THR A 102 16.74 19.25 13.47
C THR A 102 17.52 18.58 14.60
N TYR A 103 16.86 18.11 15.66
CA TYR A 103 17.51 17.35 16.72
C TYR A 103 18.11 16.03 16.20
N TRP A 104 17.34 15.30 15.38
CA TRP A 104 17.79 14.03 14.80
C TRP A 104 18.94 14.24 13.80
N LEU A 105 18.86 15.28 12.96
CA LEU A 105 19.95 15.65 12.05
C LEU A 105 21.17 16.17 12.81
N ALA A 106 20.98 16.89 13.92
CA ALA A 106 22.08 17.38 14.74
C ALA A 106 22.93 16.24 15.26
N ASP A 107 22.34 15.12 15.69
CA ASP A 107 23.10 13.93 16.12
C ASP A 107 23.99 13.38 14.99
N THR A 108 23.52 13.48 13.74
CA THR A 108 24.26 13.02 12.57
C THR A 108 25.36 14.00 12.14
N PHE A 109 25.10 15.30 12.19
CA PHE A 109 26.00 16.35 11.68
C PHE A 109 26.97 16.91 12.73
N LEU A 110 26.63 16.85 14.02
CA LEU A 110 27.44 17.35 15.13
C LEU A 110 28.12 16.20 15.87
N LEU A 111 28.78 15.32 15.11
CA LEU A 111 29.54 14.19 15.64
C LEU A 111 30.53 14.69 16.71
N GLY A 112 30.41 14.15 17.92
CA GLY A 112 31.24 14.53 19.07
C GLY A 112 30.60 15.49 20.07
N HIS A 113 29.35 15.90 19.86
CA HIS A 113 28.59 16.68 20.84
C HIS A 113 27.40 15.88 21.38
N THR A 114 27.30 15.73 22.70
CA THR A 114 26.19 15.05 23.37
C THR A 114 25.53 15.97 24.42
N GLY A 115 24.32 15.60 24.86
CA GLY A 115 23.60 16.30 25.92
C GLY A 115 23.22 17.74 25.58
N TRP A 116 23.39 18.65 26.55
CA TRP A 116 22.99 20.05 26.43
C TRP A 116 23.75 20.83 25.34
N ALA A 117 24.98 20.43 25.00
CA ALA A 117 25.76 21.07 23.95
C ALA A 117 25.17 20.78 22.55
N LEU A 118 24.71 19.55 22.31
CA LEU A 118 23.99 19.18 21.09
C LEU A 118 22.65 19.94 21.01
N PHE A 119 21.90 19.93 22.11
CA PHE A 119 20.63 20.65 22.21
C PHE A 119 20.80 22.15 21.93
N ALA A 120 21.80 22.82 22.50
CA ALA A 120 22.04 24.26 22.31
C ALA A 120 22.53 24.63 20.90
N ARG A 121 23.15 23.69 20.17
CA ARG A 121 23.66 23.92 18.81
C ARG A 121 22.66 23.54 17.72
N SER A 122 21.70 22.68 18.01
CA SER A 122 20.62 22.30 17.08
C SER A 122 19.79 23.49 16.55
N PRO A 123 19.46 24.56 17.33
CA PRO A 123 18.73 25.72 16.81
C PRO A 123 19.56 26.50 15.78
N GLY A 124 20.88 26.50 15.90
CA GLY A 124 21.78 27.12 14.93
C GLY A 124 21.70 26.44 13.56
N LEU A 125 21.66 25.11 13.54
CA LEU A 125 21.41 24.34 12.30
C LEU A 125 20.01 24.61 11.73
N GLY A 126 18.99 24.68 12.58
CA GLY A 126 17.62 25.02 12.18
C GLY A 126 17.50 26.42 11.57
N LEU A 127 18.14 27.42 12.19
CA LEU A 127 18.21 28.80 11.69
C LEU A 127 18.95 28.88 10.35
N LEU A 128 20.10 28.20 10.23
CA LEU A 128 20.84 28.13 8.98
C LEU A 128 19.99 27.54 7.84
N ALA A 129 19.33 26.40 8.11
CA ALA A 129 18.43 25.76 7.16
C ALA A 129 17.24 26.67 6.79
N GLY A 130 16.66 27.36 7.78
CA GLY A 130 15.58 28.33 7.57
C GLY A 130 16.03 29.53 6.73
N MET A 131 17.20 30.11 7.00
CA MET A 131 17.74 31.22 6.22
C MET A 131 18.04 30.79 4.78
N ILE A 132 18.59 29.59 4.57
CA ILE A 132 18.77 29.03 3.23
C ILE A 132 17.41 28.93 2.52
N ALA A 133 16.40 28.37 3.17
CA ALA A 133 15.05 28.24 2.60
C ALA A 133 14.40 29.60 2.27
N PHE A 134 14.56 30.61 3.13
CA PHE A 134 14.06 31.97 2.88
C PHE A 134 14.80 32.67 1.73
N MET A 135 16.13 32.54 1.67
CA MET A 135 16.92 33.10 0.58
C MET A 135 16.56 32.45 -0.76
N VAL A 136 16.35 31.14 -0.77
CA VAL A 136 15.85 30.38 -1.92
C VAL A 136 14.48 30.91 -2.37
N ALA A 137 13.53 31.04 -1.44
CA ALA A 137 12.17 31.50 -1.74
C ALA A 137 12.15 32.95 -2.24
N GLY A 138 12.94 33.83 -1.62
CA GLY A 138 13.10 35.23 -2.03
C GLY A 138 13.75 35.35 -3.41
N ALA A 139 14.81 34.60 -3.68
CA ALA A 139 15.47 34.57 -4.98
C ALA A 139 14.54 34.04 -6.08
N GLY A 140 13.72 33.02 -5.79
CA GLY A 140 12.71 32.50 -6.71
C GLY A 140 11.61 33.51 -7.02
N ALA A 141 11.07 34.20 -6.02
CA ALA A 141 10.04 35.22 -6.20
C ALA A 141 10.55 36.42 -7.04
N VAL A 142 11.78 36.85 -6.78
CA VAL A 142 12.42 37.92 -7.56
C VAL A 142 12.73 37.47 -8.98
N ALA A 143 13.21 36.23 -9.19
CA ALA A 143 13.47 35.70 -10.52
C ALA A 143 12.19 35.61 -11.38
N VAL A 144 11.07 35.17 -10.79
CA VAL A 144 9.77 35.14 -11.48
C VAL A 144 9.27 36.56 -11.80
N ALA A 145 9.41 37.50 -10.88
CA ALA A 145 9.03 38.90 -11.11
C ALA A 145 9.89 39.58 -12.19
N VAL A 146 11.21 39.32 -12.21
CA VAL A 146 12.14 39.89 -13.19
C VAL A 146 11.99 39.23 -14.56
N ALA A 147 11.72 37.92 -14.63
CA ALA A 147 11.42 37.25 -15.89
C ALA A 147 10.11 37.76 -16.54
N GLY A 148 9.08 38.01 -15.71
CA GLY A 148 7.83 38.64 -16.17
C GLY A 148 8.01 40.08 -16.65
N ALA A 149 8.84 40.87 -15.97
CA ALA A 149 9.13 42.25 -16.36
C ALA A 149 10.08 42.37 -17.57
N GLY A 150 11.05 41.46 -17.70
CA GLY A 150 12.04 41.45 -18.77
C GLY A 150 11.45 41.12 -20.14
N ALA A 151 10.45 40.25 -20.21
CA ALA A 151 9.74 39.95 -21.46
C ALA A 151 9.01 41.19 -22.03
N GLY A 152 8.50 42.07 -21.16
CA GLY A 152 7.88 43.35 -21.56
C GLY A 152 8.91 44.39 -22.03
N ALA A 153 10.05 44.49 -21.36
CA ALA A 153 11.07 45.49 -21.68
C ALA A 153 11.82 45.19 -22.99
N VAL A 154 12.07 43.92 -23.31
CA VAL A 154 12.73 43.52 -24.57
C VAL A 154 11.82 43.76 -25.79
N ALA A 155 10.49 43.60 -25.63
CA ALA A 155 9.53 43.91 -26.69
C ALA A 155 9.48 45.42 -27.01
N VAL A 156 9.60 46.28 -25.98
CA VAL A 156 9.60 47.74 -26.16
C VAL A 156 10.94 48.23 -26.72
N ALA A 157 12.08 47.69 -26.27
CA ALA A 157 13.39 48.05 -26.79
C ALA A 157 13.60 47.61 -28.25
N GLY A 158 13.05 46.45 -28.64
CA GLY A 158 13.05 45.98 -30.03
C GLY A 158 12.22 46.88 -30.96
N ALA A 159 11.10 47.43 -30.47
CA ALA A 159 10.26 48.35 -31.23
C ALA A 159 10.91 49.73 -31.43
N VAL A 160 11.66 50.23 -30.44
CA VAL A 160 12.36 51.53 -30.52
C VAL A 160 13.60 51.45 -31.42
N ALA A 161 14.29 50.32 -31.46
CA ALA A 161 15.47 50.14 -32.32
C ALA A 161 15.12 50.12 -33.83
N VAL A 162 13.92 49.69 -34.21
CA VAL A 162 13.48 49.68 -35.61
C VAL A 162 13.00 51.07 -36.07
N ALA A 163 12.63 51.97 -35.14
CA ALA A 163 12.17 53.32 -35.46
C ALA A 163 13.30 54.35 -35.64
N GLY A 164 14.53 54.04 -35.22
CA GLY A 164 15.66 54.98 -35.19
C GLY A 164 16.68 54.86 -36.33
N ALA A 165 16.40 54.11 -37.40
CA ALA A 165 17.30 53.97 -38.54
C ALA A 165 17.00 55.04 -39.63
N GLY A 166 17.21 56.31 -39.29
CA GLY A 166 17.07 57.44 -40.20
C GLY A 166 18.29 58.35 -40.18
N ALA A 167 19.13 58.23 -41.22
CA ALA A 167 20.12 59.19 -41.72
C ALA A 167 21.28 59.63 -40.79
N GLY A 168 22.47 59.10 -41.11
CA GLY A 168 23.68 59.91 -41.30
C GLY A 168 24.51 60.28 -40.07
N ALA A 169 25.78 59.86 -40.09
CA ALA A 169 26.91 60.44 -39.35
C ALA A 169 27.22 59.98 -37.91
N VAL A 170 26.88 58.74 -37.52
CA VAL A 170 27.45 58.13 -36.29
C VAL A 170 27.85 56.66 -36.51
N ALA A 171 28.66 56.38 -37.52
CA ALA A 171 29.08 55.00 -37.83
C ALA A 171 30.11 54.43 -36.83
N VAL A 172 30.89 55.28 -36.15
CA VAL A 172 31.93 54.81 -35.21
C VAL A 172 31.42 54.73 -33.77
N ALA A 173 30.55 55.65 -33.33
CA ALA A 173 29.92 55.52 -32.00
C ALA A 173 28.77 54.49 -32.00
N GLY A 174 28.11 54.26 -33.14
CA GLY A 174 27.13 53.20 -33.31
C GLY A 174 27.73 51.79 -33.20
N ALA A 175 28.93 51.56 -33.76
CA ALA A 175 29.59 50.26 -33.66
C ALA A 175 30.07 49.94 -32.23
N VAL A 176 30.54 50.94 -31.46
CA VAL A 176 30.93 50.77 -30.05
C VAL A 176 29.71 50.63 -29.14
N ALA A 177 28.61 51.34 -29.43
CA ALA A 177 27.34 51.18 -28.70
C ALA A 177 26.68 49.82 -29.00
N VAL A 178 26.74 49.33 -30.24
CA VAL A 178 26.23 48.00 -30.62
C VAL A 178 27.13 46.89 -30.08
N ALA A 179 28.45 47.04 -30.10
CA ALA A 179 29.36 46.06 -29.50
C ALA A 179 29.24 46.04 -27.95
N GLY A 180 29.06 47.20 -27.32
CA GLY A 180 28.79 47.31 -25.88
C GLY A 180 27.42 46.78 -25.49
N ALA A 181 26.39 46.98 -26.32
CA ALA A 181 25.06 46.42 -26.14
C ALA A 181 25.02 44.90 -26.40
N VAL A 182 25.78 44.39 -27.37
CA VAL A 182 25.91 42.95 -27.64
C VAL A 182 26.76 42.27 -26.57
N ALA A 183 27.88 42.86 -26.15
CA ALA A 183 28.69 42.34 -25.04
C ALA A 183 27.93 42.42 -23.70
N GLY A 184 27.17 43.50 -23.48
CA GLY A 184 26.27 43.65 -22.35
C GLY A 184 25.12 42.65 -22.40
N ALA A 185 24.51 42.42 -23.57
CA ALA A 185 23.45 41.42 -23.73
C ALA A 185 23.97 39.98 -23.60
N VAL A 186 25.19 39.69 -24.06
CA VAL A 186 25.83 38.37 -23.89
C VAL A 186 26.29 38.15 -22.45
N ALA A 187 26.78 39.20 -21.77
CA ALA A 187 27.12 39.13 -20.35
C ALA A 187 25.88 39.04 -19.46
N VAL A 188 24.79 39.74 -19.79
CA VAL A 188 23.50 39.62 -19.11
C VAL A 188 22.84 38.28 -19.43
N ALA A 189 22.89 37.78 -20.67
CA ALA A 189 22.39 36.45 -21.01
C ALA A 189 23.21 35.34 -20.35
N GLY A 190 24.54 35.51 -20.25
CA GLY A 190 25.44 34.59 -19.54
C GLY A 190 25.22 34.63 -18.02
N ALA A 191 25.05 35.81 -17.43
CA ALA A 191 24.73 35.97 -16.02
C ALA A 191 23.31 35.49 -15.69
N VAL A 192 22.33 35.67 -16.57
CA VAL A 192 20.96 35.14 -16.44
C VAL A 192 20.92 33.63 -16.67
N ALA A 193 21.78 33.08 -17.53
CA ALA A 193 21.91 31.62 -17.70
C ALA A 193 22.57 30.96 -16.48
N VAL A 194 23.60 31.58 -15.90
CA VAL A 194 24.28 31.09 -14.69
C VAL A 194 23.44 31.34 -13.43
N ALA A 195 22.77 32.49 -13.32
CA ALA A 195 21.79 32.76 -12.26
C ALA A 195 20.55 31.87 -12.39
N GLY A 196 20.12 31.56 -13.62
CA GLY A 196 19.05 30.61 -13.91
C GLY A 196 19.40 29.21 -13.42
N ALA A 197 20.56 28.65 -13.81
CA ALA A 197 20.96 27.32 -13.36
C ALA A 197 21.22 27.24 -11.83
N GLY A 198 21.82 28.28 -11.23
CA GLY A 198 22.12 28.33 -9.80
C GLY A 198 20.88 28.49 -8.90
N THR A 199 19.87 29.24 -9.35
CA THR A 199 18.62 29.40 -8.60
C THR A 199 17.80 28.11 -8.53
N TRP A 200 17.88 27.22 -9.52
CA TRP A 200 17.16 25.94 -9.50
C TRP A 200 17.72 24.94 -8.49
N VAL A 201 19.03 24.86 -8.34
CA VAL A 201 19.66 24.01 -7.31
C VAL A 201 19.20 24.42 -5.92
N LEU A 202 19.07 25.73 -5.72
CA LEU A 202 18.52 26.32 -4.50
C LEU A 202 17.01 26.04 -4.37
N ALA A 203 16.23 26.10 -5.45
CA ALA A 203 14.78 25.83 -5.41
C ALA A 203 14.43 24.35 -5.19
N LEU A 204 15.33 23.42 -5.48
CA LEU A 204 15.08 21.97 -5.39
C LEU A 204 14.58 21.52 -4.01
N PRO A 205 15.23 21.83 -2.87
CA PRO A 205 14.75 21.42 -1.55
C PRO A 205 13.37 21.99 -1.23
N PHE A 206 13.07 23.20 -1.69
CA PHE A 206 11.74 23.79 -1.54
C PHE A 206 10.68 23.00 -2.33
N LEU A 207 10.96 22.65 -3.59
CA LEU A 207 10.07 21.82 -4.40
C LEU A 207 9.88 20.42 -3.81
N LEU A 208 10.94 19.82 -3.26
CA LEU A 208 10.86 18.54 -2.56
C LEU A 208 9.95 18.65 -1.32
N ALA A 209 10.17 19.68 -0.49
CA ALA A 209 9.40 19.90 0.73
C ALA A 209 7.94 20.24 0.44
N PHE A 210 7.68 21.10 -0.54
CA PHE A 210 6.33 21.43 -1.02
C PHE A 210 5.64 20.18 -1.55
N GLY A 211 6.33 19.42 -2.40
CA GLY A 211 5.80 18.21 -2.99
C GLY A 211 5.43 17.16 -1.94
N ALA A 212 6.32 16.94 -0.97
CA ALA A 212 6.09 16.06 0.17
C ALA A 212 4.94 16.57 1.06
N GLY A 213 4.84 17.88 1.30
CA GLY A 213 3.77 18.51 2.07
C GLY A 213 2.39 18.27 1.46
N VAL A 214 2.25 18.49 0.15
CA VAL A 214 1.01 18.20 -0.60
C VAL A 214 0.67 16.72 -0.51
N TRP A 215 1.65 15.84 -0.69
CA TRP A 215 1.47 14.40 -0.59
C TRP A 215 1.01 13.97 0.82
N LEU A 216 1.69 14.41 1.88
CA LEU A 216 1.34 14.14 3.28
C LEU A 216 -0.05 14.67 3.63
N ARG A 217 -0.41 15.85 3.14
CA ARG A 217 -1.75 16.41 3.32
C ARG A 217 -2.81 15.54 2.65
N SER A 218 -2.56 15.07 1.43
CA SER A 218 -3.46 14.16 0.73
C SER A 218 -3.67 12.87 1.54
N LEU A 219 -2.60 12.33 2.13
CA LEU A 219 -2.63 11.13 2.97
C LEU A 219 -3.43 11.38 4.26
N GLY A 220 -3.15 12.47 4.97
CA GLY A 220 -3.86 12.85 6.19
C GLY A 220 -5.35 13.04 5.96
N VAL A 221 -5.74 13.71 4.87
CA VAL A 221 -7.14 13.89 4.48
C VAL A 221 -7.82 12.54 4.21
N ARG A 222 -7.16 11.60 3.54
CA ARG A 222 -7.69 10.24 3.30
C ARG A 222 -7.89 9.47 4.61
N VAL A 223 -6.89 9.51 5.50
CA VAL A 223 -6.97 8.82 6.80
C VAL A 223 -8.12 9.39 7.63
N LEU A 224 -8.19 10.71 7.76
CA LEU A 224 -9.26 11.38 8.52
C LEU A 224 -10.65 11.13 7.92
N ALA A 225 -10.78 11.14 6.59
CA ALA A 225 -12.05 10.85 5.93
C ALA A 225 -12.50 9.40 6.16
N THR A 226 -11.57 8.46 6.13
CA THR A 226 -11.82 7.03 6.39
C THR A 226 -12.21 6.77 7.84
N LEU A 227 -11.54 7.43 8.79
CA LEU A 227 -11.87 7.34 10.22
C LEU A 227 -13.29 7.84 10.54
N ARG A 228 -13.92 8.67 9.69
CA ARG A 228 -15.31 9.08 9.87
C ARG A 228 -16.34 8.08 9.35
N HIS A 229 -15.91 7.09 8.56
CA HIS A 229 -16.80 6.09 7.97
C HIS A 229 -16.23 4.66 8.09
N PRO A 230 -15.74 4.23 9.28
CA PRO A 230 -14.97 3.00 9.43
C PRO A 230 -15.80 1.77 9.04
N TRP A 231 -17.06 1.71 9.47
CA TRP A 231 -17.94 0.58 9.18
C TRP A 231 -18.23 0.39 7.69
N ARG A 232 -18.48 1.49 6.97
CA ARG A 232 -18.64 1.45 5.50
C ARG A 232 -17.32 1.06 4.82
N GLY A 233 -16.19 1.51 5.37
CA GLY A 233 -14.85 1.09 4.94
C GLY A 233 -14.66 -0.42 5.06
N PHE A 234 -15.04 -1.03 6.19
CA PHE A 234 -14.96 -2.48 6.38
C PHE A 234 -15.83 -3.26 5.39
N GLN A 235 -17.02 -2.75 5.07
CA GLN A 235 -17.90 -3.37 4.08
C GLN A 235 -17.34 -3.26 2.66
N ALA A 236 -16.66 -2.16 2.34
CA ALA A 236 -16.05 -1.92 1.03
C ALA A 236 -14.67 -2.59 0.84
N LEU A 237 -14.00 -3.00 1.93
CA LEU A 237 -12.66 -3.58 1.92
C LEU A 237 -12.50 -4.74 0.90
N PRO A 238 -13.40 -5.73 0.83
CA PRO A 238 -13.24 -6.85 -0.10
C PRO A 238 -13.32 -6.41 -1.57
N GLU A 239 -14.21 -5.47 -1.88
CA GLU A 239 -14.36 -4.90 -3.22
C GLU A 239 -13.15 -4.04 -3.60
N ASN A 240 -12.67 -3.19 -2.69
CA ASN A 240 -11.48 -2.37 -2.90
C ASN A 240 -10.24 -3.20 -3.18
N TRP A 241 -10.05 -4.24 -2.38
CA TRP A 241 -8.91 -5.13 -2.54
C TRP A 241 -9.00 -5.89 -3.87
N ARG A 242 -10.19 -6.43 -4.21
CA ARG A 242 -10.41 -7.09 -5.50
C ARG A 242 -10.13 -6.13 -6.66
N ARG A 243 -10.59 -4.88 -6.57
CA ARG A 243 -10.33 -3.84 -7.57
C ARG A 243 -8.85 -3.62 -7.77
N ILE A 244 -8.09 -3.48 -6.67
CA ILE A 244 -6.65 -3.20 -6.71
C ILE A 244 -5.86 -4.37 -7.29
N LEU A 245 -6.22 -5.62 -6.97
CA LEU A 245 -5.49 -6.77 -7.47
C LEU A 245 -5.86 -7.16 -8.90
N LEU A 246 -7.16 -7.14 -9.20
CA LEU A 246 -7.67 -7.75 -10.42
C LEU A 246 -7.95 -6.73 -11.52
N ALA A 247 -8.39 -5.53 -11.19
CA ALA A 247 -8.86 -4.56 -12.19
C ALA A 247 -7.87 -3.42 -12.44
N LEU A 248 -7.06 -3.08 -11.44
CA LEU A 248 -6.21 -1.88 -11.45
C LEU A 248 -4.76 -2.27 -11.76
N ASP A 249 -4.32 -1.90 -12.96
CA ASP A 249 -2.94 -2.10 -13.44
C ASP A 249 -2.17 -0.77 -13.55
N SER A 250 -0.88 -0.83 -13.88
CA SER A 250 0.01 0.33 -14.04
C SER A 250 -0.46 1.36 -15.07
N HIS A 251 -1.29 0.97 -16.03
CA HIS A 251 -1.84 1.91 -17.01
C HIS A 251 -2.85 2.88 -16.39
N HIS A 252 -3.46 2.50 -15.27
CA HIS A 252 -4.26 3.41 -14.47
C HIS A 252 -3.34 4.27 -13.59
N ALA A 253 -3.09 5.51 -13.98
CA ALA A 253 -2.22 6.42 -13.26
C ALA A 253 -2.57 6.49 -11.76
N PRO A 254 -1.58 6.50 -10.85
CA PRO A 254 -1.83 6.77 -9.45
C PRO A 254 -2.43 8.17 -9.28
N GLU A 255 -3.42 8.30 -8.40
CA GLU A 255 -4.00 9.60 -8.07
C GLU A 255 -3.56 10.03 -6.67
N LEU A 256 -3.29 11.33 -6.49
CA LEU A 256 -2.98 11.97 -5.20
C LEU A 256 -4.13 11.87 -4.20
N ALA A 257 -5.38 11.88 -4.65
CA ALA A 257 -6.54 11.41 -3.92
C ALA A 257 -7.47 10.71 -4.91
N PRO A 258 -8.06 9.53 -4.58
CA PRO A 258 -8.93 8.84 -5.53
C PRO A 258 -10.11 9.73 -5.93
N GLY A 259 -10.33 9.96 -7.23
CA GLY A 259 -11.34 10.87 -7.77
C GLY A 259 -10.92 12.34 -7.87
N LEU A 260 -9.70 12.70 -7.47
CA LEU A 260 -9.21 14.10 -7.52
C LEU A 260 -9.06 14.61 -8.96
N SER A 261 -8.68 13.73 -9.89
CA SER A 261 -8.52 14.03 -11.32
C SER A 261 -9.78 14.64 -11.95
N THR A 262 -10.96 14.25 -11.48
CA THR A 262 -12.25 14.77 -11.96
C THR A 262 -12.57 16.19 -11.49
N ARG A 263 -11.83 16.70 -10.49
CA ARG A 263 -12.08 18.02 -9.87
C ARG A 263 -10.96 19.01 -10.15
N ILE A 264 -9.71 18.55 -10.14
CA ILE A 264 -8.53 19.39 -10.36
C ILE A 264 -7.61 18.65 -11.33
N GLU A 265 -7.84 18.86 -12.63
CA GLU A 265 -7.06 18.21 -13.70
C GLU A 265 -5.56 18.54 -13.58
N ALA A 266 -5.22 19.75 -13.11
CA ALA A 266 -3.84 20.20 -12.90
C ALA A 266 -3.04 19.37 -11.88
N LEU A 267 -3.70 18.59 -11.02
CA LEU A 267 -3.05 17.68 -10.05
C LEU A 267 -3.08 16.22 -10.51
N SER A 268 -3.67 15.94 -11.68
CA SER A 268 -3.64 14.61 -12.28
C SER A 268 -2.32 14.40 -13.01
N LEU A 269 -1.85 13.15 -13.07
CA LEU A 269 -0.64 12.82 -13.85
C LEU A 269 -0.79 13.24 -15.33
N PRO A 270 -1.92 12.97 -16.03
CA PRO A 270 -2.10 13.47 -17.39
C PRO A 270 -2.04 14.99 -17.50
N GLY A 271 -2.68 15.73 -16.58
CA GLY A 271 -2.65 17.19 -16.60
C GLY A 271 -1.25 17.76 -16.36
N ILE A 272 -0.47 17.16 -15.46
CA ILE A 272 0.92 17.56 -15.22
C ILE A 272 1.80 17.22 -16.43
N VAL A 273 1.63 16.04 -17.04
CA VAL A 273 2.36 15.64 -18.25
C VAL A 273 2.03 16.55 -19.42
N GLU A 274 0.76 16.94 -19.60
CA GLU A 274 0.36 17.88 -20.65
C GLU A 274 0.93 19.28 -20.39
N LYS A 275 0.92 19.73 -19.14
CA LYS A 275 1.56 20.99 -18.74
C LYS A 275 3.07 20.97 -19.04
N ILE A 276 3.77 19.88 -18.74
CA ILE A 276 5.19 19.66 -19.07
C ILE A 276 5.43 19.67 -20.59
N ARG A 277 4.51 19.07 -21.34
CA ARG A 277 4.61 18.95 -22.80
C ARG A 277 4.50 20.30 -23.49
N VAL A 278 3.53 21.10 -23.08
CA VAL A 278 3.23 22.43 -23.64
C VAL A 278 4.11 23.53 -23.03
N GLY A 279 4.54 23.35 -21.78
CA GLY A 279 5.32 24.32 -21.01
C GLY A 279 6.77 24.49 -21.47
N ASP A 280 7.42 25.47 -20.87
CA ASP A 280 8.83 25.78 -21.12
C ASP A 280 9.79 24.77 -20.48
N TRP A 281 11.10 25.00 -20.62
CA TRP A 281 12.11 24.13 -20.00
C TRP A 281 12.04 24.12 -18.46
N GLY A 282 11.59 25.21 -17.83
CA GLY A 282 11.39 25.29 -16.39
C GLY A 282 10.28 24.36 -15.92
N ASP A 283 9.12 24.41 -16.59
CA ASP A 283 7.98 23.51 -16.33
C ASP A 283 8.39 22.03 -16.47
N ARG A 284 9.22 21.71 -17.47
CA ARG A 284 9.73 20.34 -17.68
C ARG A 284 10.61 19.87 -16.53
N LEU A 285 11.55 20.71 -16.09
CA LEU A 285 12.43 20.38 -14.97
C LEU A 285 11.65 20.22 -13.66
N ILE A 286 10.72 21.15 -13.37
CA ILE A 286 9.83 21.04 -12.21
C ILE A 286 9.04 19.73 -12.27
N GLY A 287 8.48 19.41 -13.43
CA GLY A 287 7.76 18.17 -13.68
C GLY A 287 8.56 16.90 -13.40
N ILE A 288 9.82 16.85 -13.83
CA ILE A 288 10.73 15.72 -13.62
C ILE A 288 10.91 15.42 -12.12
N PHE A 289 10.92 16.44 -11.26
CA PHE A 289 11.05 16.24 -9.80
C PHE A 289 9.70 16.00 -9.11
N ILE A 290 8.67 16.75 -9.48
CA ILE A 290 7.35 16.64 -8.83
C ILE A 290 6.68 15.29 -9.12
N ILE A 291 6.77 14.79 -10.37
CA ILE A 291 6.08 13.55 -10.76
C ILE A 291 6.50 12.36 -9.86
N PRO A 292 7.79 12.05 -9.69
CA PRO A 292 8.21 10.98 -8.79
C PRO A 292 7.70 11.20 -7.37
N ILE A 293 7.81 12.41 -6.80
CA ILE A 293 7.43 12.67 -5.40
C ILE A 293 5.95 12.46 -5.18
N TRP A 294 5.10 12.88 -6.12
CA TRP A 294 3.65 12.79 -5.98
C TRP A 294 3.10 11.41 -6.30
N PHE A 295 3.67 10.73 -7.31
CA PHE A 295 3.07 9.54 -7.89
C PHE A 295 3.83 8.26 -7.59
N LEU A 296 5.16 8.30 -7.40
CA LEU A 296 5.95 7.11 -7.06
C LEU A 296 5.52 6.49 -5.74
N PRO A 297 5.27 7.23 -4.64
CA PRO A 297 4.76 6.62 -3.42
C PRO A 297 3.42 5.91 -3.66
N GLY A 298 2.54 6.46 -4.51
CA GLY A 298 1.28 5.84 -4.89
C GLY A 298 1.44 4.54 -5.68
N LEU A 299 2.44 4.47 -6.56
CA LEU A 299 2.81 3.26 -7.31
C LEU A 299 3.42 2.18 -6.41
N LEU A 300 4.43 2.56 -5.62
CA LEU A 300 5.09 1.67 -4.65
C LEU A 300 4.07 1.12 -3.65
N TYR A 301 3.16 1.98 -3.20
CA TYR A 301 2.05 1.59 -2.35
C TYR A 301 1.11 0.59 -3.02
N ARG A 302 0.73 0.80 -4.28
CA ARG A 302 -0.09 -0.15 -5.03
C ARG A 302 0.60 -1.51 -5.15
N TRP A 303 1.89 -1.52 -5.44
CA TRP A 303 2.70 -2.73 -5.47
C TRP A 303 2.80 -3.40 -4.11
N SER A 304 2.92 -2.61 -3.04
CA SER A 304 2.86 -3.08 -1.67
C SER A 304 1.54 -3.80 -1.37
N LEU A 305 0.40 -3.20 -1.69
CA LEU A 305 -0.89 -3.87 -1.53
C LEU A 305 -0.98 -5.15 -2.36
N LYS A 306 -0.45 -5.14 -3.59
CA LYS A 306 -0.43 -6.31 -4.45
C LYS A 306 0.39 -7.44 -3.86
N SER A 307 1.54 -7.14 -3.25
CA SER A 307 2.36 -8.17 -2.61
C SER A 307 1.70 -8.80 -1.39
N THR A 308 0.79 -8.10 -0.71
CA THR A 308 0.00 -8.69 0.40
C THR A 308 -1.07 -9.69 -0.07
N CYS A 309 -1.21 -9.95 -1.39
CA CYS A 309 -2.28 -10.77 -1.89
C CYS A 309 -2.22 -12.20 -1.35
N TRP A 310 -1.04 -12.80 -1.16
CA TRP A 310 -0.94 -14.19 -0.70
C TRP A 310 -1.55 -14.38 0.70
N LEU A 311 -1.51 -13.34 1.54
CA LEU A 311 -2.09 -13.35 2.88
C LEU A 311 -3.58 -12.99 2.86
N TYR A 312 -3.95 -11.92 2.15
CA TYR A 312 -5.33 -11.42 2.15
C TYR A 312 -6.26 -12.12 1.15
N LEU A 313 -5.74 -12.77 0.10
CA LEU A 313 -6.51 -13.50 -0.90
C LEU A 313 -7.30 -14.62 -0.25
N PRO A 314 -6.69 -15.47 0.59
CA PRO A 314 -7.44 -16.34 1.45
C PRO A 314 -8.51 -15.54 2.22
N LEU A 315 -8.15 -14.51 3.01
CA LEU A 315 -9.06 -13.83 3.96
C LEU A 315 -10.31 -13.30 3.28
N ILE A 316 -10.15 -12.70 2.11
CA ILE A 316 -11.21 -12.10 1.33
C ILE A 316 -12.04 -13.15 0.59
N TYR A 317 -11.41 -14.25 0.15
CA TYR A 317 -12.15 -15.41 -0.31
C TYR A 317 -13.08 -15.94 0.79
N LEU A 318 -12.64 -15.93 2.05
CA LEU A 318 -13.46 -16.36 3.17
C LEU A 318 -14.54 -15.37 3.58
N GLY A 319 -14.26 -14.06 3.57
CA GLY A 319 -15.25 -13.04 3.87
C GLY A 319 -16.42 -13.05 2.88
N GLY A 320 -16.30 -13.83 1.80
CA GLY A 320 -17.23 -13.86 0.69
C GLY A 320 -17.04 -12.67 -0.25
N GLY A 321 -15.92 -11.96 -0.17
CA GLY A 321 -15.60 -10.83 -1.04
C GLY A 321 -15.31 -11.20 -2.48
N LEU A 322 -14.82 -12.43 -2.70
CA LEU A 322 -14.61 -12.99 -4.04
C LEU A 322 -15.81 -13.76 -4.59
N ARG A 323 -16.75 -14.17 -3.71
CA ARG A 323 -17.96 -14.88 -4.15
C ARG A 323 -19.06 -13.86 -4.40
N TRP A 324 -19.49 -13.76 -5.65
CA TRP A 324 -20.78 -13.18 -6.01
C TRP A 324 -21.83 -13.70 -5.03
N ARG A 325 -22.50 -12.79 -4.28
CA ARG A 325 -23.76 -13.16 -3.63
C ARG A 325 -24.66 -13.67 -4.75
N PRO A 326 -25.16 -14.91 -4.69
CA PRO A 326 -26.03 -15.41 -5.75
C PRO A 326 -27.33 -14.60 -5.71
N HIS A 327 -27.53 -13.73 -6.71
CA HIS A 327 -28.73 -12.89 -6.80
C HIS A 327 -29.84 -13.64 -7.53
N SER A 328 -29.47 -14.38 -8.58
CA SER A 328 -30.41 -15.19 -9.34
C SER A 328 -30.64 -16.56 -8.68
N ASP A 329 -31.83 -17.11 -8.88
CA ASP A 329 -32.18 -18.44 -8.39
C ASP A 329 -31.31 -19.53 -9.03
N LYS A 330 -30.86 -19.31 -10.27
CA LYS A 330 -29.89 -20.16 -10.96
C LYS A 330 -28.52 -20.16 -10.25
N GLU A 331 -28.02 -19.00 -9.83
CA GLU A 331 -26.77 -18.90 -9.08
C GLU A 331 -26.86 -19.58 -7.71
N LYS A 332 -28.01 -19.47 -7.03
CA LYS A 332 -28.24 -20.16 -5.75
C LYS A 332 -28.17 -21.68 -5.95
N GLY A 333 -28.81 -22.19 -6.99
CA GLY A 333 -28.73 -23.60 -7.37
C GLY A 333 -27.30 -24.05 -7.67
N LEU A 334 -26.56 -23.27 -8.47
CA LEU A 334 -25.15 -23.55 -8.78
C LEU A 334 -24.25 -23.55 -7.55
N LEU A 335 -24.53 -22.70 -6.56
CA LEU A 335 -23.80 -22.70 -5.29
C LEU A 335 -24.04 -24.00 -4.53
N VAL A 336 -25.30 -24.44 -4.39
CA VAL A 336 -25.63 -25.69 -3.67
C VAL A 336 -25.03 -26.89 -4.40
N SER A 337 -25.20 -26.96 -5.73
CA SER A 337 -24.67 -28.07 -6.52
C SER A 337 -23.13 -28.12 -6.53
N SER A 338 -22.46 -26.97 -6.54
CA SER A 338 -20.99 -26.91 -6.47
C SER A 338 -20.45 -27.28 -5.09
N LEU A 339 -21.15 -26.91 -4.01
CA LEU A 339 -20.82 -27.34 -2.65
C LEU A 339 -21.08 -28.83 -2.45
N TYR A 340 -22.09 -29.41 -3.11
CA TYR A 340 -22.40 -30.82 -3.02
C TYR A 340 -21.46 -31.71 -3.85
N GLY A 341 -21.27 -31.37 -5.13
CA GLY A 341 -20.60 -32.23 -6.12
C GLY A 341 -19.33 -31.67 -6.74
N GLY A 342 -18.90 -30.45 -6.38
CA GLY A 342 -17.74 -29.81 -7.00
C GLY A 342 -16.42 -30.55 -6.73
N ARG A 343 -15.56 -30.68 -7.76
CA ARG A 343 -14.24 -31.34 -7.64
C ARG A 343 -13.37 -30.71 -6.54
N VAL A 344 -13.37 -29.38 -6.45
CA VAL A 344 -12.63 -28.63 -5.41
C VAL A 344 -13.14 -28.96 -4.01
N GLU A 345 -14.46 -29.08 -3.86
CA GLU A 345 -15.06 -29.38 -2.57
C GLU A 345 -14.83 -30.85 -2.18
N ARG A 346 -14.81 -31.77 -3.15
CA ARG A 346 -14.36 -33.15 -2.94
C ARG A 346 -12.92 -33.21 -2.44
N LEU A 347 -12.00 -32.47 -3.05
CA LEU A 347 -10.60 -32.39 -2.59
C LEU A 347 -10.51 -31.87 -1.16
N ARG A 348 -11.28 -30.83 -0.82
CA ARG A 348 -11.35 -30.30 0.56
C ARG A 348 -11.85 -31.32 1.57
N ARG A 349 -12.82 -32.16 1.19
CA ARG A 349 -13.29 -33.26 2.05
C ARG A 349 -12.21 -34.30 2.27
N TRP A 350 -11.49 -34.70 1.22
CA TRP A 350 -10.34 -35.60 1.36
C TRP A 350 -9.25 -35.03 2.26
N LEU A 351 -8.93 -33.73 2.12
CA LEU A 351 -7.99 -33.05 3.01
C LEU A 351 -8.49 -33.03 4.46
N ALA A 352 -9.77 -32.73 4.70
CA ALA A 352 -10.34 -32.75 6.05
C ALA A 352 -10.30 -34.14 6.69
N MET A 353 -10.57 -35.20 5.91
CA MET A 353 -10.41 -36.58 6.37
C MET A 353 -8.94 -36.90 6.66
N GLY A 354 -8.02 -36.48 5.78
CA GLY A 354 -6.58 -36.65 6.00
C GLY A 354 -6.10 -35.97 7.28
N VAL A 355 -6.58 -34.76 7.57
CA VAL A 355 -6.28 -34.03 8.81
C VAL A 355 -6.84 -34.76 10.03
N ALA A 356 -8.09 -35.23 9.98
CA ALA A 356 -8.69 -35.97 11.08
C ALA A 356 -7.97 -37.31 11.34
N THR A 357 -7.62 -38.05 10.28
CA THR A 357 -6.84 -39.29 10.38
C THR A 357 -5.44 -39.02 10.91
N SER A 358 -4.77 -37.98 10.42
CA SER A 358 -3.44 -37.57 10.91
C SER A 358 -3.49 -37.24 12.39
N LEU A 359 -4.51 -36.48 12.83
CA LEU A 359 -4.73 -36.17 14.24
C LEU A 359 -4.84 -37.45 15.07
N VAL A 360 -5.74 -38.37 14.70
CA VAL A 360 -5.94 -39.66 15.39
C VAL A 360 -4.64 -40.46 15.45
N ILE A 361 -3.89 -40.52 14.34
CA ILE A 361 -2.59 -41.20 14.29
C ILE A 361 -1.58 -40.52 15.23
N THR A 362 -1.44 -39.19 15.19
CA THR A 362 -0.51 -38.47 16.05
C THR A 362 -0.87 -38.58 17.53
N THR A 363 -2.16 -38.52 17.88
CA THR A 363 -2.62 -38.71 19.26
C THR A 363 -2.41 -40.15 19.72
N ALA A 364 -2.67 -41.14 18.86
CA ALA A 364 -2.40 -42.54 19.17
C ALA A 364 -0.90 -42.79 19.36
N ILE A 365 -0.05 -42.26 18.47
CA ILE A 365 1.42 -42.35 18.56
C ILE A 365 1.94 -41.61 19.79
N GLY A 366 1.34 -40.48 20.19
CA GLY A 366 1.73 -39.75 21.40
C GLY A 366 1.31 -40.44 22.70
N HIS A 367 0.45 -41.46 22.64
CA HIS A 367 0.00 -42.17 23.83
C HIS A 367 1.14 -43.02 24.43
N PRO A 368 1.49 -42.89 25.72
CA PRO A 368 2.67 -43.54 26.31
C PRO A 368 2.70 -45.07 26.12
N ALA A 369 1.53 -45.72 26.25
CA ALA A 369 1.40 -47.16 26.07
C ALA A 369 1.62 -47.63 24.62
N LEU A 370 1.33 -46.76 23.63
CA LEU A 370 1.55 -47.08 22.22
C LEU A 370 3.00 -46.78 21.84
N GLN A 371 3.60 -45.72 22.39
CA GLN A 371 5.02 -45.41 22.19
C GLN A 371 5.94 -46.55 22.64
N SER A 372 5.71 -47.11 23.83
CA SER A 372 6.53 -48.23 24.33
C SER A 372 6.44 -49.44 23.40
N ALA A 373 5.23 -49.83 23.00
CA ALA A 373 4.99 -50.94 22.08
C ALA A 373 5.57 -50.67 20.67
N MET A 374 5.44 -49.46 20.14
CA MET A 374 6.04 -49.08 18.86
C MET A 374 7.56 -49.06 18.92
N ARG A 375 8.17 -48.58 20.01
CA ARG A 375 9.64 -48.55 20.17
C ARG A 375 10.20 -49.98 20.23
N GLU A 376 9.51 -50.88 20.94
CA GLU A 376 9.87 -52.29 21.01
C GLU A 376 9.73 -52.98 19.64
N SER A 377 8.60 -52.77 18.95
CA SER A 377 8.37 -53.34 17.61
C SER A 377 9.33 -52.79 16.56
N LEU A 378 9.52 -51.47 16.48
CA LEU A 378 10.42 -50.81 15.52
C LEU A 378 11.90 -51.11 15.77
N SER A 379 12.28 -51.47 17.00
CA SER A 379 13.66 -51.90 17.31
C SER A 379 14.04 -53.20 16.58
N GLN A 380 13.04 -53.98 16.13
CA GLN A 380 13.21 -55.25 15.42
C GLN A 380 13.23 -55.10 13.89
N PHE A 381 12.96 -53.90 13.35
CA PHE A 381 12.88 -53.63 11.91
C PHE A 381 14.17 -53.01 11.34
N PRO A 382 14.41 -53.09 10.01
CA PRO A 382 15.65 -52.64 9.37
C PRO A 382 15.88 -51.12 9.46
N LEU A 383 17.14 -50.73 9.20
CA LEU A 383 17.73 -49.39 9.42
C LEU A 383 16.91 -48.20 8.87
N VAL A 384 16.12 -48.42 7.80
CA VAL A 384 15.26 -47.40 7.17
C VAL A 384 14.09 -46.99 8.07
N LEU A 385 13.59 -47.86 8.95
CA LEU A 385 12.57 -47.48 9.94
C LEU A 385 13.18 -46.85 11.20
N ARG A 386 14.47 -47.07 11.47
CA ARG A 386 15.18 -46.39 12.57
C ARG A 386 15.36 -44.90 12.31
N SER A 387 15.47 -44.45 11.06
CA SER A 387 15.53 -43.01 10.75
C SER A 387 14.22 -42.28 11.11
N PHE A 388 13.08 -42.97 11.07
CA PHE A 388 11.80 -42.41 11.55
C PHE A 388 11.80 -42.20 13.07
N LEU A 389 12.41 -43.10 13.85
CA LEU A 389 12.59 -42.91 15.29
C LEU A 389 13.47 -41.70 15.59
N TRP A 390 14.54 -41.47 14.81
CA TRP A 390 15.39 -40.29 14.97
C TRP A 390 14.66 -38.98 14.68
N VAL A 391 13.86 -38.92 13.60
CA VAL A 391 13.02 -37.73 13.32
C VAL A 391 11.97 -37.53 14.41
N SER A 392 11.37 -38.60 14.92
CA SER A 392 10.43 -38.52 16.03
C SER A 392 11.10 -37.99 17.30
N ASP A 393 12.26 -38.53 17.69
CA ASP A 393 12.99 -38.08 18.88
C ASP A 393 13.40 -36.60 18.74
N LEU A 394 13.88 -36.17 17.56
CA LEU A 394 14.22 -34.77 17.26
C LEU A 394 13.00 -33.84 17.39
N LEU A 395 11.84 -34.26 16.85
CA LEU A 395 10.59 -33.51 16.97
C LEU A 395 10.07 -33.51 18.41
N THR A 396 10.30 -34.57 19.17
CA THR A 396 9.83 -34.68 20.56
C THR A 396 10.69 -33.86 21.52
N GLU A 397 12.01 -33.82 21.33
CA GLU A 397 12.92 -32.94 22.08
C GLU A 397 12.63 -31.47 21.82
N GLN A 398 12.44 -31.06 20.56
CA GLN A 398 12.07 -29.68 20.22
C GLN A 398 10.63 -29.34 20.62
N ALA A 399 9.70 -30.29 20.61
CA ALA A 399 8.34 -30.05 21.08
C ALA A 399 8.27 -29.91 22.61
N ALA A 400 9.09 -30.65 23.37
CA ALA A 400 9.15 -30.55 24.83
C ALA A 400 9.60 -29.15 25.31
N SER A 401 10.49 -28.50 24.56
CA SER A 401 10.94 -27.13 24.83
C SER A 401 9.93 -26.04 24.43
N LEU A 402 8.84 -26.39 23.74
CA LEU A 402 7.77 -25.45 23.34
C LEU A 402 6.43 -25.76 24.00
N ALA A 403 6.26 -26.97 24.53
CA ALA A 403 5.02 -27.47 25.14
C ALA A 403 4.56 -26.66 26.36
N HIS A 404 5.47 -25.94 27.03
CA HIS A 404 5.16 -25.14 28.21
C HIS A 404 4.59 -23.76 27.88
N LEU A 405 4.79 -23.23 26.67
CA LEU A 405 4.30 -21.90 26.32
C LEU A 405 2.78 -21.86 26.09
N TRP A 406 2.12 -22.99 25.78
CA TRP A 406 0.71 -22.96 25.35
C TRP A 406 -0.09 -24.23 25.68
N ARG A 407 0.14 -24.82 26.85
CA ARG A 407 -0.60 -26.00 27.34
C ARG A 407 -2.03 -25.63 27.74
N PHE A 408 -2.96 -25.56 26.78
CA PHE A 408 -4.39 -25.60 27.08
C PHE A 408 -4.75 -27.04 27.50
N ASN A 409 -4.67 -27.29 28.82
CA ASN A 409 -4.81 -28.60 29.45
C ASN A 409 -6.11 -29.32 29.06
N GLY A 410 -5.96 -30.47 28.39
CA GLY A 410 -7.04 -31.44 28.17
C GLY A 410 -6.72 -32.50 27.11
N LEU A 411 -6.15 -32.11 25.96
CA LEU A 411 -5.93 -33.02 24.82
C LEU A 411 -4.50 -32.99 24.23
N ASP A 412 -3.56 -32.29 24.85
CA ASP A 412 -2.16 -32.14 24.38
C ASP A 412 -2.04 -31.72 22.89
N LEU A 413 -3.01 -30.96 22.38
CA LEU A 413 -2.99 -30.42 21.01
C LEU A 413 -2.34 -29.04 20.98
N ALA A 414 -1.46 -28.82 20.00
CA ALA A 414 -0.89 -27.50 19.74
C ALA A 414 -2.00 -26.51 19.34
N PRO A 415 -1.90 -25.21 19.72
CA PRO A 415 -2.94 -24.21 19.43
C PRO A 415 -3.37 -24.13 17.95
N TRP A 416 -2.45 -24.37 17.01
CA TRP A 416 -2.74 -24.37 15.57
C TRP A 416 -3.51 -25.64 15.13
N GLN A 417 -3.34 -26.77 15.82
CA GLN A 417 -4.05 -28.01 15.53
C GLN A 417 -5.55 -27.87 15.84
N TRP A 418 -5.92 -27.09 16.84
CA TRP A 418 -7.33 -26.78 17.14
C TRP A 418 -8.06 -26.15 15.96
N LEU A 419 -7.40 -25.25 15.23
CA LEU A 419 -7.98 -24.64 14.03
C LEU A 419 -8.14 -25.66 12.89
N ASN A 420 -7.19 -26.58 12.73
CA ASN A 420 -7.32 -27.69 11.79
C ASN A 420 -8.48 -28.64 12.15
N CYS A 421 -8.62 -28.99 13.43
CA CYS A 421 -9.72 -29.82 13.93
C CYS A 421 -11.07 -29.15 13.71
N LEU A 422 -11.17 -27.87 14.07
CA LEU A 422 -12.38 -27.08 13.87
C LEU A 422 -12.72 -26.95 12.38
N GLY A 423 -11.72 -26.70 11.53
CA GLY A 423 -11.86 -26.67 10.07
C GLY A 423 -12.37 -28.00 9.49
N ALA A 424 -11.85 -29.13 9.98
CA ALA A 424 -12.30 -30.46 9.59
C ALA A 424 -13.74 -30.73 10.03
N ALA A 425 -14.10 -30.40 11.28
CA ALA A 425 -15.44 -30.53 11.82
C ALA A 425 -16.47 -29.70 11.03
N ILE A 426 -16.14 -28.44 10.69
CA ILE A 426 -17.02 -27.60 9.88
C ILE A 426 -17.13 -28.15 8.45
N THR A 427 -16.07 -28.76 7.90
CA THR A 427 -16.12 -29.41 6.58
C THR A 427 -17.08 -30.60 6.59
N ALA A 428 -17.07 -31.41 7.65
CA ALA A 428 -18.03 -32.50 7.83
C ALA A 428 -19.46 -31.95 7.95
N ALA A 429 -19.68 -30.92 8.78
CA ALA A 429 -20.99 -30.28 8.91
C ALA A 429 -21.50 -29.70 7.58
N LEU A 430 -20.62 -29.06 6.80
CA LEU A 430 -20.92 -28.58 5.44
C LEU A 430 -21.33 -29.71 4.51
N PHE A 431 -20.64 -30.85 4.57
CA PHE A 431 -20.96 -32.01 3.75
C PHE A 431 -22.39 -32.50 4.03
N PHE A 432 -22.69 -32.83 5.29
CA PHE A 432 -24.03 -33.32 5.66
C PHE A 432 -25.12 -32.29 5.39
N TYR A 433 -24.86 -31.02 5.68
CA TYR A 433 -25.85 -29.97 5.45
C TYR A 433 -26.06 -29.68 3.96
N SER A 434 -25.02 -29.69 3.14
CA SER A 434 -25.14 -29.49 1.69
C SER A 434 -25.85 -30.65 1.00
N ASP A 435 -25.61 -31.91 1.41
CA ASP A 435 -26.34 -33.08 0.93
C ASP A 435 -27.84 -32.99 1.27
N ARG A 436 -28.18 -32.62 2.51
CA ARG A 436 -29.58 -32.41 2.90
C ARG A 436 -30.26 -31.34 2.05
N VAL A 437 -29.61 -30.18 1.88
CA VAL A 437 -30.17 -29.06 1.11
C VAL A 437 -30.33 -29.44 -0.37
N GLU A 438 -29.35 -30.12 -0.96
CA GLU A 438 -29.41 -30.61 -2.34
C GLU A 438 -30.57 -31.60 -2.53
N ARG A 439 -30.75 -32.56 -1.62
CA ARG A 439 -31.88 -33.51 -1.70
C ARG A 439 -33.24 -32.80 -1.62
N THR A 440 -33.41 -31.88 -0.67
CA THR A 440 -34.66 -31.11 -0.56
C THR A 440 -34.92 -30.23 -1.79
N TRP A 441 -33.85 -29.67 -2.37
CA TRP A 441 -33.96 -28.84 -3.55
C TRP A 441 -34.27 -29.67 -4.80
N ARG A 442 -33.70 -30.88 -4.92
CA ARG A 442 -34.00 -31.82 -6.01
C ARG A 442 -35.48 -32.22 -6.01
N LEU A 443 -36.03 -32.57 -4.85
CA LEU A 443 -37.46 -32.89 -4.70
C LEU A 443 -38.36 -31.71 -5.08
N ALA A 444 -38.05 -30.51 -4.58
CA ALA A 444 -38.81 -29.30 -4.95
C ALA A 444 -38.74 -29.00 -6.47
N LYS A 445 -37.63 -29.34 -7.12
CA LYS A 445 -37.43 -29.15 -8.56
C LYS A 445 -38.24 -30.14 -9.40
N GLU A 446 -38.49 -31.35 -8.89
CA GLU A 446 -39.38 -32.33 -9.52
C GLU A 446 -40.82 -31.84 -9.56
N GLU A 447 -41.29 -31.19 -8.47
CA GLU A 447 -42.61 -30.56 -8.41
C GLU A 447 -42.68 -29.28 -9.25
N THR A 448 -41.66 -28.43 -9.15
CA THR A 448 -41.59 -27.15 -9.85
C THR A 448 -40.20 -26.95 -10.48
N PRO A 449 -40.05 -27.09 -11.82
CA PRO A 449 -38.74 -27.05 -12.49
C PRO A 449 -37.90 -25.78 -12.25
N ARG A 450 -38.56 -24.68 -11.84
CA ARG A 450 -37.94 -23.39 -11.52
C ARG A 450 -37.73 -23.14 -10.01
N ALA A 451 -37.95 -24.12 -9.15
CA ALA A 451 -37.72 -23.99 -7.72
C ALA A 451 -36.28 -23.61 -7.39
N ALA A 452 -36.12 -22.56 -6.59
CA ALA A 452 -34.84 -22.15 -6.05
C ALA A 452 -34.61 -22.77 -4.67
N PRO A 453 -33.36 -23.04 -4.26
CA PRO A 453 -33.09 -23.41 -2.87
C PRO A 453 -33.50 -22.26 -1.94
N ALA A 454 -34.13 -22.59 -0.81
CA ALA A 454 -34.63 -21.59 0.12
C ALA A 454 -33.48 -20.68 0.62
N LYS A 455 -33.74 -19.36 0.66
CA LYS A 455 -32.73 -18.33 1.00
C LYS A 455 -32.01 -18.60 2.33
N ILE A 456 -32.73 -19.15 3.32
CA ILE A 456 -32.17 -19.47 4.64
C ILE A 456 -31.09 -20.57 4.56
N HIS A 457 -31.30 -21.59 3.72
CA HIS A 457 -30.32 -22.67 3.54
C HIS A 457 -29.06 -22.18 2.82
N VAL A 458 -29.23 -21.35 1.80
CA VAL A 458 -28.13 -20.70 1.08
C VAL A 458 -27.31 -19.82 2.03
N ALA A 459 -27.96 -19.00 2.85
CA ALA A 459 -27.27 -18.15 3.83
C ALA A 459 -26.47 -18.97 4.85
N ARG A 460 -27.03 -20.09 5.36
CA ARG A 460 -26.35 -20.97 6.32
C ARG A 460 -25.17 -21.72 5.70
N LEU A 461 -25.32 -22.24 4.48
CA LEU A 461 -24.23 -22.86 3.72
C LEU A 461 -23.08 -21.88 3.49
N LEU A 462 -23.40 -20.63 3.13
CA LEU A 462 -22.41 -19.57 3.03
C LEU A 462 -21.73 -19.34 4.38
N GLY A 463 -22.48 -19.14 5.47
CA GLY A 463 -21.92 -18.93 6.80
C GLY A 463 -20.94 -20.02 7.24
N LEU A 464 -21.32 -21.30 7.10
CA LEU A 464 -20.45 -22.43 7.40
C LEU A 464 -19.21 -22.47 6.49
N THR A 465 -19.37 -22.17 5.19
CA THR A 465 -18.25 -22.10 4.25
C THR A 465 -17.25 -21.04 4.70
N ARG A 466 -17.72 -19.86 5.13
CA ARG A 466 -16.89 -18.76 5.63
C ARG A 466 -16.18 -19.13 6.94
N LEU A 467 -16.87 -19.82 7.84
CA LEU A 467 -16.30 -20.24 9.13
C LEU A 467 -15.18 -21.27 8.94
N ARG A 468 -15.38 -22.32 8.13
CA ARG A 468 -14.32 -23.30 7.80
C ARG A 468 -13.08 -22.60 7.26
N ASN A 469 -13.36 -21.75 6.29
CA ASN A 469 -12.39 -20.96 5.60
C ASN A 469 -11.57 -20.14 6.64
N LEU A 470 -12.21 -19.55 7.64
CA LEU A 470 -11.56 -18.73 8.69
C LEU A 470 -10.56 -19.57 9.49
N CYS A 471 -10.94 -20.80 9.84
CA CYS A 471 -10.05 -21.74 10.51
C CYS A 471 -8.79 -22.02 9.67
N ALA A 472 -8.96 -22.29 8.38
CA ALA A 472 -7.84 -22.59 7.48
C ALA A 472 -6.87 -21.42 7.34
N ILE A 473 -7.35 -20.18 7.46
CA ILE A 473 -6.45 -19.02 7.42
C ILE A 473 -5.79 -18.79 8.73
N LEU A 474 -6.54 -18.73 9.83
CA LEU A 474 -5.94 -18.48 11.14
C LEU A 474 -4.87 -19.54 11.42
N TYR A 475 -5.03 -20.75 10.86
CA TYR A 475 -4.03 -21.80 10.89
C TYR A 475 -2.68 -21.39 10.26
N VAL A 476 -2.65 -20.73 9.10
CA VAL A 476 -1.39 -20.41 8.39
C VAL A 476 -0.43 -19.52 9.19
N PRO A 477 -0.82 -18.32 9.70
CA PRO A 477 0.05 -17.48 10.50
C PRO A 477 0.31 -18.10 11.87
N LEU A 478 -0.60 -18.92 12.43
CA LEU A 478 -0.33 -19.61 13.69
C LEU A 478 0.70 -20.73 13.52
N ALA A 479 0.61 -21.49 12.43
CA ALA A 479 1.56 -22.54 12.08
C ALA A 479 2.91 -21.94 11.65
N PHE A 480 2.91 -20.83 10.92
CA PHE A 480 4.12 -20.09 10.56
C PHE A 480 4.76 -19.45 11.80
N GLY A 481 3.96 -18.77 12.63
CA GLY A 481 4.44 -18.22 13.91
C GLY A 481 5.00 -19.30 14.82
N TYR A 482 4.36 -20.48 14.86
CA TYR A 482 4.90 -21.65 15.54
C TYR A 482 6.23 -22.10 14.93
N ALA A 483 6.33 -22.21 13.61
CA ALA A 483 7.57 -22.60 12.94
C ALA A 483 8.70 -21.59 13.19
N VAL A 484 8.43 -20.28 13.12
CA VAL A 484 9.43 -19.24 13.42
C VAL A 484 9.86 -19.31 14.89
N LEU A 485 8.92 -19.39 15.82
CA LEU A 485 9.24 -19.53 17.26
C LEU A 485 9.94 -20.86 17.59
N ALA A 486 9.71 -21.90 16.80
CA ALA A 486 10.35 -23.21 16.97
C ALA A 486 11.73 -23.30 16.31
N LEU A 487 11.94 -22.57 15.21
CA LEU A 487 13.20 -22.56 14.45
C LEU A 487 14.18 -21.50 14.97
N ASP A 488 13.69 -20.41 15.55
CA ASP A 488 14.48 -19.54 16.42
C ASP A 488 14.63 -20.23 17.77
N GLY A 489 15.58 -21.16 17.81
CA GLY A 489 16.38 -21.32 19.01
C GLY A 489 16.96 -19.95 19.37
N PHE A 490 16.23 -19.19 20.20
CA PHE A 490 16.76 -18.10 20.98
C PHE A 490 17.98 -18.68 21.72
N ASP A 491 19.17 -18.42 21.18
CA ASP A 491 20.39 -18.53 21.93
C ASP A 491 20.54 -17.19 22.68
N PRO A 492 20.14 -17.12 23.97
CA PRO A 492 20.31 -15.90 24.75
C PRO A 492 21.77 -15.48 24.87
N ALA A 493 22.75 -16.30 24.46
CA ALA A 493 24.17 -15.96 24.46
C ALA A 493 24.62 -15.12 23.25
N ARG A 494 23.74 -14.80 22.29
CA ARG A 494 24.05 -13.95 21.11
C ARG A 494 23.50 -12.51 21.16
N LEU A 495 22.82 -12.13 22.25
CA LEU A 495 22.39 -10.76 22.56
C LEU A 495 23.24 -10.22 23.72
#